data_AF-A0A4Q1C744-F1
#
_entry.id   AF-A0A4Q1C744-F1
#
_cell.length_a   1.000
_cell.length_b   1.000
_cell.length_c   1.000
_cell.angle_alpha   90.00
_cell.angle_beta   90.00
_cell.angle_gamma   90.00
#
_symmetry.space_group_name_H-M   'P 1'
#
loop_
_entity.id
_entity.type
_entity.pdbx_description
1 polymer ?
#
loop_
_entity_poly.entity_id
_entity_poly.type
_entity_poly.pdbx_seq_one_letter_code
_entity_poly.pdbx_strand_id
1 'polypeptide(L)'
;MNVTADNRIEVRLRELAQLFNLMDPSPFIDRDLDADAEEFIVGWARELPHQGELELVVHLATAPLPDRAAGTEEAVRHYFASRVEVKRRELRQLLRRGRASLLIGVLFLGACFGLGEVALHLLPAGRNSFVELGLQIVGWVAMWRPLEIYLYDWWPIRADLRLLERLARMRVRLNLPASG
;
A
#
# COMPACT_ATOMS: atom_id res chain seq x y z
N MET A 1 -19.85 12.35 -16.17
CA MET A 1 -19.48 10.99 -15.71
C MET A 1 -20.43 10.64 -14.56
N ASN A 2 -21.35 9.71 -14.79
CA ASN A 2 -22.29 9.25 -13.77
C ASN A 2 -21.55 8.34 -12.80
N VAL A 3 -21.31 8.81 -11.58
CA VAL A 3 -20.96 7.93 -10.46
C VAL A 3 -22.21 7.10 -10.18
N THR A 4 -22.20 5.83 -10.55
CA THR A 4 -23.25 4.88 -10.15
C THR A 4 -23.28 4.82 -8.62
N ALA A 5 -24.47 4.72 -8.02
CA ALA A 5 -24.63 4.72 -6.56
C ALA A 5 -23.71 3.71 -5.82
N ASP A 6 -23.28 2.68 -6.54
CA ASP A 6 -22.35 1.62 -6.11
C ASP A 6 -20.93 2.06 -5.72
N ASN A 7 -20.50 3.30 -5.99
CA ASN A 7 -19.14 3.78 -5.64
C ASN A 7 -19.13 4.91 -4.61
N ARG A 8 -20.15 4.97 -3.77
CA ARG A 8 -20.30 6.03 -2.75
C ARG A 8 -19.94 5.53 -1.36
N ILE A 9 -19.21 6.38 -0.64
CA ILE A 9 -18.88 6.21 0.77
C ILE A 9 -19.63 7.31 1.51
N GLU A 10 -20.55 6.94 2.40
CA GLU A 10 -21.34 7.90 3.17
C GLU A 10 -20.86 7.97 4.61
N VAL A 11 -20.48 9.17 5.06
CA VAL A 11 -20.05 9.43 6.44
C VAL A 11 -21.01 10.43 7.06
N ARG A 12 -21.48 10.15 8.28
CA ARG A 12 -22.36 11.06 9.04
C ARG A 12 -21.59 11.62 10.21
N LEU A 13 -21.39 12.94 10.21
CA LEU A 13 -20.69 13.66 11.26
C LEU A 13 -21.59 14.76 11.81
N ARG A 14 -21.37 15.14 13.06
CA ARG A 14 -22.00 16.32 13.63
C ARG A 14 -21.36 17.58 13.07
N GLU A 15 -20.04 17.59 13.02
CA GLU A 15 -19.23 18.73 12.58
C GLU A 15 -18.10 18.26 11.67
N LEU A 16 -17.76 19.08 10.67
CA LEU A 16 -16.69 18.76 9.71
C LEU A 16 -15.33 18.56 10.39
N ALA A 17 -15.10 19.21 11.54
CA ALA A 17 -13.87 19.06 12.31
C ALA A 17 -13.62 17.62 12.78
N GLN A 18 -14.67 16.80 12.92
CA GLN A 18 -14.56 15.39 13.32
C GLN A 18 -13.95 14.50 12.22
N LEU A 19 -13.92 14.98 10.97
CA LEU A 19 -13.27 14.27 9.87
C LEU A 19 -11.74 14.33 9.97
N PHE A 20 -11.22 15.33 10.68
CA PHE A 20 -9.80 15.66 10.74
C PHE A 20 -9.25 15.49 12.14
N ASN A 21 -7.97 15.20 12.24
CA ASN A 21 -7.26 15.10 13.50
C ASN A 21 -7.14 16.49 14.17
N LEU A 22 -7.73 16.65 15.35
CA LEU A 22 -7.71 17.92 16.09
C LEU A 22 -6.35 18.22 16.74
N MET A 23 -5.52 17.19 16.93
CA MET A 23 -4.17 17.34 17.52
C MET A 23 -3.13 17.79 16.50
N ASP A 24 -3.45 17.76 15.21
CA ASP A 24 -2.56 18.19 14.14
C ASP A 24 -2.58 19.72 13.99
N PRO A 25 -1.45 20.42 14.24
CA PRO A 25 -1.37 21.87 14.13
C PRO A 25 -1.33 22.37 12.68
N SER A 26 -1.30 21.48 11.68
CA SER A 26 -1.17 21.83 10.27
C SER A 26 -2.34 22.69 9.75
N PRO A 27 -2.09 23.48 8.69
CA PRO A 27 -3.14 24.17 7.94
C PRO A 27 -4.24 23.20 7.50
N PHE A 28 -5.46 23.69 7.26
CA PHE A 28 -6.61 22.83 6.98
C PHE A 28 -6.40 21.86 5.80
N ILE A 29 -5.76 22.32 4.73
CA ILE A 29 -5.49 21.50 3.53
C ILE A 29 -4.48 20.39 3.81
N ASP A 30 -3.49 20.67 4.66
CA ASP A 30 -2.42 19.72 5.00
C ASP A 30 -2.76 18.87 6.23
N ARG A 31 -3.95 19.04 6.80
CA ARG A 31 -4.34 18.39 8.04
C ARG A 31 -4.66 16.93 7.83
N ASP A 32 -4.16 16.09 8.73
CA ASP A 32 -4.45 14.67 8.72
C ASP A 32 -5.94 14.38 8.97
N LEU A 33 -6.45 13.33 8.31
CA LEU A 33 -7.73 12.74 8.68
C LEU A 33 -7.66 12.13 10.08
N ASP A 34 -8.79 12.13 10.78
CA ASP A 34 -8.91 11.35 12.01
C ASP A 34 -8.72 9.85 11.72
N ALA A 35 -8.11 9.11 12.65
CA ALA A 35 -7.77 7.71 12.44
C ALA A 35 -9.02 6.84 12.22
N ASP A 36 -10.09 7.11 12.96
CA ASP A 36 -11.36 6.37 12.84
C ASP A 36 -12.03 6.70 11.49
N ALA A 37 -11.90 7.95 11.03
CA ALA A 37 -12.39 8.36 9.73
C ALA A 37 -11.58 7.74 8.57
N GLU A 38 -10.25 7.71 8.64
CA GLU A 38 -9.39 7.02 7.66
C GLU A 38 -9.78 5.54 7.58
N GLU A 39 -9.86 4.87 8.73
CA GLU A 39 -10.18 3.44 8.79
C GLU A 39 -11.57 3.16 8.19
N PHE A 40 -12.58 3.96 8.52
CA PHE A 40 -13.92 3.82 7.96
C PHE A 40 -13.92 4.00 6.44
N ILE A 41 -13.32 5.09 5.94
CA ILE A 41 -13.29 5.41 4.50
C ILE A 41 -12.54 4.32 3.73
N VAL A 42 -11.37 3.90 4.21
CA VAL A 42 -10.56 2.87 3.56
C VAL A 42 -11.24 1.51 3.63
N GLY A 43 -11.87 1.18 4.77
CA GLY A 43 -12.65 -0.04 4.96
C GLY A 43 -13.77 -0.15 3.94
N TRP A 44 -14.65 0.86 3.85
CA TRP A 44 -15.72 0.90 2.85
C TRP A 44 -15.19 0.87 1.42
N ALA A 45 -14.13 1.62 1.12
CA ALA A 45 -13.56 1.65 -0.21
C ALA A 45 -13.03 0.28 -0.70
N ARG A 46 -12.67 -0.64 0.21
CA ARG A 46 -12.28 -2.02 -0.13
C ARG A 46 -13.47 -2.89 -0.54
N GLU A 47 -14.64 -2.63 0.02
CA GLU A 47 -15.87 -3.38 -0.25
C GLU A 47 -16.54 -2.92 -1.56
N LEU A 48 -16.31 -1.68 -1.98
CA LEU A 48 -16.85 -1.13 -3.22
C LEU A 48 -16.18 -1.75 -4.47
N PRO A 49 -16.89 -1.77 -5.61
CA PRO A 49 -16.33 -2.23 -6.88
C PRO A 49 -14.96 -1.63 -7.18
N HIS A 50 -14.04 -2.46 -7.68
CA HIS A 50 -12.67 -2.04 -7.99
C HIS A 50 -12.56 -1.11 -9.21
N GLN A 51 -13.67 -0.87 -9.91
CA GLN A 51 -13.74 -0.04 -11.11
C GLN A 51 -14.53 1.25 -10.84
N GLY A 52 -14.04 2.37 -11.37
CA GLY A 52 -14.69 3.68 -11.28
C GLY A 52 -14.14 4.62 -10.21
N GLU A 53 -14.51 5.89 -10.35
CA GLU A 53 -14.21 6.96 -9.39
C GLU A 53 -15.04 6.75 -8.12
N LEU A 54 -14.40 6.97 -6.97
CA LEU A 54 -15.06 6.97 -5.66
C LEU A 54 -15.64 8.35 -5.37
N GLU A 55 -16.72 8.38 -4.61
CA GLU A 55 -17.35 9.59 -4.12
C GLU A 55 -17.58 9.49 -2.61
N LEU A 56 -16.99 10.41 -1.85
CA LEU A 56 -17.22 10.56 -0.42
C LEU A 56 -18.35 11.58 -0.21
N VAL A 57 -19.43 11.16 0.43
CA VAL A 57 -20.54 12.04 0.82
C VAL A 57 -20.50 12.22 2.33
N VAL A 58 -20.21 13.43 2.78
CA VAL A 58 -20.16 13.79 4.20
C VAL A 58 -21.45 14.50 4.58
N HIS A 59 -22.29 13.83 5.33
CA HIS A 59 -23.50 14.40 5.91
C HIS A 59 -23.14 15.09 7.21
N LEU A 60 -23.38 16.40 7.29
CA LEU A 60 -23.00 17.23 8.44
C LEU A 60 -24.25 17.74 9.15
N ALA A 61 -24.38 17.55 10.46
CA ALA A 61 -25.50 18.11 11.21
C ALA A 61 -25.40 19.64 11.36
N THR A 62 -24.18 20.18 11.43
CA THR A 62 -23.90 21.61 11.55
C THR A 62 -23.23 22.12 10.27
N ALA A 63 -23.69 23.26 9.74
CA ALA A 63 -23.08 23.89 8.59
C ALA A 63 -21.64 24.35 8.91
N PRO A 64 -20.63 23.91 8.14
CA PRO A 64 -19.26 24.37 8.32
C PRO A 64 -19.06 25.78 7.78
N LEU A 65 -17.95 26.42 8.17
CA LEU A 65 -17.50 27.68 7.57
C LEU A 65 -17.31 27.52 6.04
N PRO A 66 -17.70 28.51 5.21
CA PRO A 66 -17.62 28.41 3.75
C PRO A 66 -16.22 28.02 3.23
N ASP A 67 -15.17 28.60 3.80
CA ASP A 67 -13.78 28.31 3.40
C ASP A 67 -13.39 26.86 3.71
N ARG A 68 -13.85 26.32 4.85
CA ARG A 68 -13.64 24.92 5.24
C ARG A 68 -14.44 23.99 4.33
N ALA A 69 -15.67 24.36 3.99
CA ALA A 69 -16.49 23.61 3.07
C ALA A 69 -15.82 23.47 1.70
N ALA A 70 -15.32 24.59 1.15
CA ALA A 70 -14.63 24.63 -0.14
C ALA A 70 -13.32 23.85 -0.14
N GLY A 71 -12.53 23.95 0.93
CA GLY A 71 -11.24 23.26 1.05
C GLY A 71 -11.33 21.77 1.41
N THR A 72 -12.50 21.23 1.74
CA THR A 72 -12.61 19.85 2.25
C THR A 72 -12.19 18.82 1.19
N GLU A 73 -12.64 18.98 -0.05
CA GLU A 73 -12.29 18.05 -1.13
C GLU A 73 -10.77 18.03 -1.36
N GLU A 74 -10.15 19.22 -1.38
CA GLU A 74 -8.71 19.35 -1.54
C GLU A 74 -7.94 18.76 -0.36
N ALA A 75 -8.35 19.04 0.88
CA ALA A 75 -7.71 18.51 2.08
C ALA A 75 -7.71 16.97 2.11
N VAL A 76 -8.88 16.37 1.82
CA VAL A 76 -9.02 14.91 1.77
C VAL A 76 -8.17 14.29 0.66
N ARG A 77 -8.14 14.91 -0.53
CA ARG A 77 -7.29 14.43 -1.63
C ARG A 77 -5.81 14.57 -1.32
N HIS A 78 -5.41 15.68 -0.70
CA HIS A 78 -4.04 15.94 -0.30
C HIS A 78 -3.56 14.88 0.69
N TYR A 79 -4.37 14.60 1.71
CA TYR A 79 -4.10 13.55 2.68
C TYR A 79 -3.85 12.20 2.00
N PHE A 80 -4.77 11.72 1.17
CA PHE A 80 -4.60 10.43 0.50
C PHE A 80 -3.44 10.45 -0.53
N ALA A 81 -3.15 11.58 -1.17
CA ALA A 81 -1.98 11.72 -2.03
C ALA A 81 -0.67 11.56 -1.25
N SER A 82 -0.57 12.14 -0.06
CA SER A 82 0.57 11.93 0.85
C SER A 82 0.70 10.44 1.23
N ARG A 83 -0.41 9.76 1.54
CA ARG A 83 -0.43 8.32 1.84
C ARG A 83 0.02 7.46 0.66
N VAL A 84 -0.36 7.83 -0.57
CA VAL A 84 0.12 7.19 -1.81
C VAL A 84 1.64 7.28 -1.91
N GLU A 85 2.24 8.43 -1.61
CA GLU A 85 3.69 8.58 -1.66
C GLU A 85 4.42 7.70 -0.65
N VAL A 86 3.90 7.63 0.58
CA VAL A 86 4.44 6.76 1.64
C VAL A 86 4.40 5.30 1.19
N LYS A 87 3.25 4.81 0.69
CA LYS A 87 3.11 3.43 0.19
C LYS A 87 3.97 3.14 -1.04
N ARG A 88 4.15 4.11 -1.93
CA ARG A 88 5.10 3.99 -3.06
C ARG A 88 6.54 3.84 -2.58
N ARG A 89 6.94 4.57 -1.53
CA ARG A 89 8.28 4.44 -0.92
C ARG A 89 8.45 3.05 -0.31
N GLU A 90 7.45 2.55 0.41
CA GLU A 90 7.42 1.20 0.97
C GLU A 90 7.60 0.12 -0.11
N LEU A 91 6.83 0.18 -1.19
CA LEU A 91 6.95 -0.75 -2.32
C LEU A 91 8.35 -0.72 -2.95
N ARG A 92 8.91 0.47 -3.17
CA ARG A 92 10.28 0.60 -3.71
C ARG A 92 11.31 0.02 -2.76
N GLN A 93 11.16 0.18 -1.46
CA GLN A 93 12.07 -0.39 -0.47
C GLN A 93 11.97 -1.92 -0.45
N LEU A 94 10.77 -2.49 -0.50
CA LEU A 94 10.57 -3.94 -0.60
C LEU A 94 11.29 -4.50 -1.84
N LEU A 95 11.05 -3.91 -3.01
CA LEU A 95 11.67 -4.37 -4.25
C LEU A 95 13.21 -4.21 -4.23
N ARG A 96 13.73 -3.14 -3.62
CA ARG A 96 15.19 -2.98 -3.43
C ARG A 96 15.77 -4.07 -2.54
N ARG A 97 15.09 -4.43 -1.45
CA ARG A 97 15.49 -5.56 -0.58
C ARG A 97 15.43 -6.88 -1.34
N GLY A 98 14.39 -7.10 -2.14
CA GLY A 98 14.26 -8.25 -3.03
C GLY A 98 15.40 -8.37 -4.06
N ARG A 99 15.86 -7.23 -4.63
CA ARG A 99 17.04 -7.22 -5.51
C ARG A 99 18.31 -7.60 -4.78
N ALA A 100 18.52 -7.07 -3.58
CA ALA A 100 19.70 -7.39 -2.78
C ALA A 100 19.72 -8.86 -2.38
N SER A 101 18.59 -9.43 -1.93
CA SER A 101 18.50 -10.86 -1.62
C SER A 101 18.72 -11.73 -2.85
N LEU A 102 18.19 -11.33 -4.02
CA LEU A 102 18.42 -12.03 -5.28
C LEU A 102 19.91 -12.07 -5.63
N LEU A 103 20.61 -10.92 -5.54
CA LEU A 103 22.04 -10.85 -5.80
C LEU A 103 22.84 -11.75 -4.85
N ILE A 104 22.55 -11.71 -3.56
CA ILE A 104 23.21 -12.57 -2.56
C ILE A 104 22.97 -14.03 -2.90
N GLY A 105 21.73 -14.42 -3.21
CA GLY A 105 21.40 -15.79 -3.55
C GLY A 105 22.07 -16.27 -4.85
N VAL A 106 22.14 -15.41 -5.89
CA VAL A 106 22.83 -15.74 -7.15
C VAL A 106 24.35 -15.87 -6.93
N LEU A 107 24.96 -14.97 -6.16
CA LEU A 107 26.37 -15.07 -5.81
C LEU A 107 26.67 -16.32 -4.98
N PHE A 108 25.79 -16.65 -4.04
CA PHE A 108 25.91 -17.86 -3.23
C PHE A 108 25.80 -19.12 -4.09
N LEU A 109 24.81 -19.19 -4.98
CA LEU A 109 24.68 -20.28 -5.96
C LEU A 109 25.93 -20.39 -6.84
N GLY A 110 26.42 -19.27 -7.37
CA GLY A 110 27.65 -19.26 -8.18
C GLY A 110 28.87 -19.76 -7.41
N ALA A 111 29.03 -19.35 -6.15
CA ALA A 111 30.10 -19.83 -5.28
C ALA A 111 29.97 -21.33 -4.99
N CYS A 112 28.75 -21.79 -4.73
CA CYS A 112 28.43 -23.21 -4.58
C CYS A 112 28.86 -24.02 -5.81
N PHE A 113 28.37 -23.67 -7.00
CA PHE A 113 28.74 -24.36 -8.24
C PHE A 113 30.26 -24.33 -8.48
N GLY A 114 30.91 -23.19 -8.27
CA GLY A 114 32.37 -23.07 -8.41
C GLY A 114 33.15 -23.97 -7.44
N LEU A 115 32.70 -24.07 -6.18
CA LEU A 115 33.29 -24.98 -5.20
C LEU A 115 33.01 -26.45 -5.54
N GLY A 116 31.83 -26.75 -6.10
CA GLY A 116 31.47 -28.08 -6.58
C GLY A 116 32.40 -28.58 -7.69
N GLU A 117 32.71 -27.73 -8.67
CA GLU A 117 33.68 -28.03 -9.73
C GLU A 117 35.07 -28.32 -9.16
N VAL A 118 35.57 -27.48 -8.23
CA VAL A 118 36.87 -27.72 -7.58
C VAL A 118 36.87 -29.01 -6.75
N ALA A 119 35.78 -29.28 -6.05
CA ALA A 119 35.59 -30.49 -5.24
C ALA A 119 35.59 -31.76 -6.10
N LEU A 120 34.97 -31.74 -7.28
CA LEU A 120 34.94 -32.85 -8.24
C LEU A 120 36.35 -33.27 -8.71
N HIS A 121 37.29 -32.32 -8.77
CA HIS A 121 38.68 -32.59 -9.15
C HIS A 121 39.54 -33.14 -7.99
N LEU A 122 39.09 -33.00 -6.74
CA LEU A 122 39.89 -33.30 -5.54
C LEU A 122 39.34 -34.45 -4.68
N LEU A 123 38.06 -34.80 -4.81
CA LEU A 123 37.40 -35.79 -3.94
C LEU A 123 37.11 -37.13 -4.65
N PRO A 124 37.22 -38.27 -3.94
CA PRO A 124 36.88 -39.59 -4.47
C PRO A 124 35.38 -39.74 -4.75
N ALA A 125 35.04 -40.49 -5.80
CA ALA A 125 33.73 -40.58 -6.45
C ALA A 125 32.50 -40.81 -5.53
N GLY A 126 32.67 -41.40 -4.34
CA GLY A 126 31.58 -41.67 -3.39
C GLY A 126 31.14 -40.48 -2.52
N ARG A 127 31.94 -39.40 -2.41
CA ARG A 127 31.57 -38.20 -1.62
C ARG A 127 30.93 -37.09 -2.46
N ASN A 128 31.01 -37.18 -3.79
CA ASN A 128 30.54 -36.14 -4.70
C ASN A 128 29.01 -36.01 -4.68
N SER A 129 28.29 -37.14 -4.66
CA SER A 129 26.81 -37.13 -4.65
C SER A 129 26.20 -36.50 -3.39
N PHE A 130 26.84 -36.65 -2.23
CA PHE A 130 26.35 -36.03 -0.98
C PHE A 130 26.57 -34.51 -0.97
N VAL A 131 27.72 -34.06 -1.47
CA VAL A 131 28.04 -32.63 -1.60
C VAL A 131 27.11 -31.97 -2.60
N GLU A 132 26.86 -32.61 -3.74
CA GLU A 132 25.93 -32.12 -4.77
C GLU A 132 24.51 -31.96 -4.23
N LEU A 133 24.00 -32.95 -3.48
CA LEU A 133 22.68 -32.88 -2.86
C LEU A 133 22.58 -31.74 -1.84
N GLY A 134 23.60 -31.58 -1.00
CA GLY A 134 23.67 -30.49 -0.02
C GLY A 134 23.70 -29.12 -0.70
N LEU A 135 24.49 -28.98 -1.77
CA LEU A 135 24.57 -27.77 -2.58
C LEU A 135 23.22 -27.39 -3.19
N GLN A 136 22.50 -28.39 -3.71
CA GLN A 136 21.20 -28.19 -4.32
C GLN A 136 20.14 -27.75 -3.28
N ILE A 137 20.14 -28.35 -2.09
CA ILE A 137 19.25 -27.97 -0.99
C ILE A 137 19.55 -26.54 -0.53
N VAL A 138 20.82 -26.20 -0.26
CA VAL A 138 21.18 -24.86 0.22
C VAL A 138 20.96 -23.81 -0.86
N GLY A 139 21.26 -24.13 -2.12
CA GLY A 139 20.98 -23.28 -3.26
C GLY A 139 19.50 -22.95 -3.42
N TRP A 140 18.62 -23.95 -3.27
CA TRP A 140 17.18 -23.74 -3.27
C TRP A 140 16.71 -22.91 -2.07
N VAL A 141 17.21 -23.19 -0.86
CA VAL A 141 16.88 -22.42 0.35
C VAL A 141 17.30 -20.94 0.22
N ALA A 142 18.46 -20.68 -0.39
CA ALA A 142 18.92 -19.32 -0.67
C ALA A 142 18.01 -18.59 -1.68
N MET A 143 17.37 -19.32 -2.60
CA MET A 143 16.43 -18.77 -3.59
C MET A 143 15.02 -18.52 -3.07
N TRP A 144 14.65 -19.07 -1.91
CA TRP A 144 13.31 -18.89 -1.36
C TRP A 144 12.95 -17.42 -1.13
N ARG A 145 13.80 -16.68 -0.40
CA ARG A 145 13.48 -15.31 0.02
C ARG A 145 13.34 -14.33 -1.16
N PRO A 146 14.21 -14.34 -2.18
CA PRO A 146 14.00 -13.55 -3.40
C PRO A 146 12.68 -13.91 -4.09
N LEU A 147 12.42 -15.21 -4.27
CA LEU A 147 11.23 -15.70 -4.96
C LEU A 147 9.94 -15.29 -4.24
N GLU A 148 9.92 -15.41 -2.91
CA GLU A 148 8.84 -14.98 -2.03
C GLU A 148 8.53 -13.48 -2.22
N ILE A 149 9.56 -12.63 -2.17
CA ILE A 149 9.37 -11.18 -2.33
C ILE A 149 8.78 -10.83 -3.70
N TYR A 150 9.27 -11.47 -4.76
CA TYR A 150 8.84 -11.19 -6.13
C TYR A 150 7.54 -11.87 -6.54
N LEU A 151 7.09 -12.90 -5.83
CA LEU A 151 5.80 -13.54 -6.08
C LEU A 151 4.70 -12.97 -5.18
N TYR A 152 4.97 -12.78 -3.88
CA TYR A 152 3.95 -12.63 -2.85
C TYR A 152 4.06 -11.38 -1.98
N ASP A 153 5.21 -10.72 -1.84
CA ASP A 153 5.23 -9.57 -0.91
C ASP A 153 4.74 -8.26 -1.56
N TRP A 154 4.85 -8.13 -2.89
CA TRP A 154 4.57 -6.86 -3.57
C TRP A 154 3.11 -6.67 -3.98
N TRP A 155 2.37 -7.75 -4.26
CA TRP A 155 0.98 -7.67 -4.73
C TRP A 155 0.03 -7.03 -3.70
N PRO A 156 0.13 -7.25 -2.37
CA PRO A 156 -0.79 -6.64 -1.41
C PRO A 156 -0.49 -5.15 -1.27
N ILE A 157 0.80 -4.78 -1.22
CA ILE A 157 1.23 -3.37 -1.19
C ILE A 157 0.76 -2.64 -2.45
N ARG A 158 0.81 -3.29 -3.62
CA ARG A 158 0.31 -2.70 -4.87
C ARG A 158 -1.22 -2.59 -4.87
N ALA A 159 -1.92 -3.54 -4.28
CA ALA A 159 -3.38 -3.46 -4.12
C ALA A 159 -3.77 -2.27 -3.24
N ASP A 160 -3.14 -2.13 -2.07
CA ASP A 160 -3.32 -0.97 -1.17
C ASP A 160 -2.97 0.35 -1.86
N LEU A 161 -1.86 0.38 -2.61
CA LEU A 161 -1.46 1.56 -3.35
C LEU A 161 -2.52 1.99 -4.37
N ARG A 162 -3.08 1.04 -5.14
CA ARG A 162 -4.14 1.34 -6.11
C ARG A 162 -5.41 1.86 -5.43
N LEU A 163 -5.75 1.34 -4.26
CA LEU A 163 -6.88 1.84 -3.47
C LEU A 163 -6.65 3.29 -3.03
N LEU A 164 -5.48 3.58 -2.45
CA LEU A 164 -5.12 4.94 -2.04
C LEU A 164 -5.06 5.91 -3.23
N GLU A 165 -4.58 5.47 -4.40
CA GLU A 165 -4.60 6.26 -5.64
C GLU A 165 -6.02 6.57 -6.15
N ARG A 166 -7.00 5.71 -5.83
CA ARG A 166 -8.41 5.99 -6.12
C ARG A 166 -8.98 6.99 -5.12
N LEU A 167 -8.69 6.81 -3.82
CA LEU A 167 -9.11 7.72 -2.76
C LEU A 167 -8.51 9.14 -2.96
N ALA A 168 -7.25 9.25 -3.37
CA ALA A 168 -6.61 10.53 -3.67
C ALA A 168 -7.24 11.30 -4.85
N ARG A 169 -8.04 10.62 -5.68
CA ARG A 169 -8.77 11.23 -6.81
C ARG A 169 -10.28 11.31 -6.56
N MET A 170 -10.75 10.86 -5.39
CA MET A 170 -12.18 10.78 -5.13
C MET A 170 -12.82 12.16 -5.07
N ARG A 171 -14.09 12.25 -5.42
CA ARG A 171 -14.87 13.48 -5.25
C ARG A 171 -15.40 13.53 -3.82
N VAL A 172 -15.43 14.71 -3.22
CA VAL A 172 -16.00 14.89 -1.88
C VAL A 172 -17.17 15.84 -1.97
N ARG A 173 -18.34 15.41 -1.50
CA ARG A 173 -19.55 16.22 -1.43
C ARG A 173 -19.99 16.38 0.01
N LEU A 174 -20.31 17.61 0.38
CA LEU A 174 -20.91 17.91 1.67
C LEU A 174 -22.42 17.96 1.51
N ASN A 175 -23.14 17.22 2.34
CA ASN A 175 -24.59 17.29 2.41
C ASN A 175 -25.00 17.91 3.75
N LEU A 176 -25.71 19.02 3.68
CA LEU A 176 -26.19 19.76 4.85
C LEU A 176 -27.67 19.42 5.08
N PRO A 177 -28.16 19.38 6.33
CA PRO A 177 -29.58 19.26 6.59
C PRO A 177 -30.28 20.41 5.89
N ALA A 178 -31.41 20.10 5.23
CA ALA A 178 -32.31 21.13 4.75
C ALA A 178 -32.71 21.96 5.97
N SER A 179 -32.27 23.23 5.99
CA SER A 179 -32.70 24.20 6.99
C SER A 179 -34.22 24.31 6.90
N GLY A 180 -34.91 23.73 7.88
CA GLY A 180 -36.33 23.96 8.13
C GLY A 180 -36.57 25.28 8.84
#